data_AF-A0A940NRF4-F1
#
_entry.id   AF-A0A940NRF4-F1
#
_cell.length_a   1.000
_cell.length_b   1.000
_cell.length_c   1.000
_cell.angle_alpha   90.00
_cell.angle_beta   90.00
_cell.angle_gamma   90.00
#
_symmetry.space_group_name_H-M   'P 1'
#
loop_
_entity.id
_entity.type
_entity.pdbx_description
1 polymer ?
#
loop_
_entity_poly.entity_id
_entity_poly.type
_entity_poly.pdbx_seq_one_letter_code
_entity_poly.pdbx_strand_id
1 'polypeptide(L)'
;MKKLAVMLLGVSLAIQPFQHVGASTSSNLDLTKVYKELYASELALNNDVYKNLNKKVSEISSASIDQKNTLGDWKVINVAGKGNIDEGFEAIALEDPSNTEVIIAYKGTEGKDGVDPLPRDWSDNYKSYEDPTTHLVVHPQDAEDKAFTKQVIDDVTKDNPNVSISLTGHGMGGHLAQSAKINLALSYPVVTFNSMGAVATAYKDKYLDAMKNTTNYIITGEDVDGKNKMYGMVNVGNNVYVDVTSPKSSEDKSLISTFYQTLSTYKVYANGKFVKSFGKFNDAKKYALSNVKTDIQLVQPDFSYKSIWKNTNQYAVYYHQLILNTFSDLSSSKVFANGQAGRRVVDLKTGKNVYFKTSVAYRYGVYVGKDKLDVFISTTDAIAFAKKNKNSVVKDEKTGKVIYPTKK
;
A
#
# COMPACT_ATOMS: atom_id res chain seq x y z
N MET A 1 -47.71 66.22 -48.24
CA MET A 1 -46.26 66.39 -48.41
C MET A 1 -45.54 65.24 -47.70
N LYS A 2 -44.70 64.49 -48.44
CA LYS A 2 -43.57 63.60 -48.06
C LYS A 2 -43.74 62.69 -46.82
N LYS A 3 -43.98 61.38 -46.97
CA LYS A 3 -42.98 60.28 -47.06
C LYS A 3 -41.86 60.36 -46.00
N LEU A 4 -41.80 59.41 -45.06
CA LEU A 4 -40.79 58.32 -45.06
C LEU A 4 -41.13 57.22 -44.04
N ALA A 5 -41.04 55.97 -44.50
CA ALA A 5 -41.00 54.77 -43.70
C ALA A 5 -39.58 54.52 -43.18
N VAL A 6 -39.44 53.99 -41.97
CA VAL A 6 -38.38 53.02 -41.65
C VAL A 6 -38.97 51.97 -40.70
N MET A 7 -38.88 50.74 -41.19
CA MET A 7 -39.16 49.47 -40.56
C MET A 7 -37.92 49.05 -39.77
N LEU A 8 -38.05 48.62 -38.51
CA LEU A 8 -37.06 47.75 -37.89
C LEU A 8 -37.73 46.76 -36.95
N LEU A 9 -37.56 45.48 -37.31
CA LEU A 9 -37.74 44.28 -36.50
C LEU A 9 -37.08 44.51 -35.12
N GLY A 10 -37.62 44.08 -33.98
CA GLY A 10 -38.28 42.81 -33.71
C GLY A 10 -37.33 41.93 -32.89
N VAL A 11 -37.23 42.19 -31.58
CA VAL A 11 -36.78 41.23 -30.56
C VAL A 11 -37.50 41.57 -29.25
N SER A 12 -38.68 41.00 -29.03
CA SER A 12 -39.29 40.94 -27.71
C SER A 12 -38.60 39.80 -26.95
N LEU A 13 -37.69 40.15 -26.04
CA LEU A 13 -37.18 39.24 -25.02
C LEU A 13 -38.35 38.82 -24.12
N ALA A 14 -38.89 37.64 -24.37
CA ALA A 14 -39.73 36.94 -23.41
C ALA A 14 -38.83 36.52 -22.25
N ILE A 15 -38.78 37.34 -21.21
CA ILE A 15 -38.25 36.95 -19.91
C ILE A 15 -39.28 35.97 -19.34
N GLN A 16 -39.09 34.67 -19.60
CA GLN A 16 -39.72 33.66 -18.76
C GLN A 16 -39.05 33.73 -17.39
N PRO A 17 -39.81 33.82 -16.28
CA PRO A 17 -39.22 33.68 -14.97
C PRO A 17 -38.57 32.31 -14.92
N PHE A 18 -37.25 32.28 -14.76
CA PHE A 18 -36.54 31.09 -14.33
C PHE A 18 -37.25 30.62 -13.06
N GLN A 19 -38.08 29.58 -13.19
CA GLN A 19 -38.34 28.72 -12.07
C GLN A 19 -36.97 28.16 -11.71
N HIS A 20 -36.42 28.67 -10.61
CA HIS A 20 -35.42 27.94 -9.85
C HIS A 20 -36.04 26.58 -9.55
N VAL A 21 -35.78 25.62 -10.44
CA VAL A 21 -35.76 24.22 -10.07
C VAL A 21 -34.69 24.16 -8.99
N GLY A 22 -35.13 24.23 -7.75
CA GLY A 22 -34.27 23.98 -6.61
C GLY A 22 -33.55 22.68 -6.92
N ALA A 23 -32.21 22.75 -7.00
CA ALA A 23 -31.39 21.56 -7.02
C ALA A 23 -31.87 20.74 -5.82
N SER A 24 -32.58 19.64 -6.10
CA SER A 24 -32.96 18.72 -5.04
C SER A 24 -31.65 18.26 -4.44
N THR A 25 -31.42 18.60 -3.18
CA THR A 25 -30.38 18.01 -2.35
C THR A 25 -30.74 16.55 -2.15
N SER A 26 -30.55 15.72 -3.18
CA SER A 26 -30.56 14.27 -3.06
C SER A 26 -29.14 13.82 -2.78
N SER A 27 -28.66 14.12 -1.57
CA SER A 27 -27.39 13.60 -1.06
C SER A 27 -27.63 12.80 0.21
N ASN A 28 -28.53 11.81 0.12
CA ASN A 28 -28.40 10.62 0.95
C ASN A 28 -27.61 9.60 0.12
N LEU A 29 -26.31 9.89 -0.05
CA LEU A 29 -25.37 8.89 -0.53
C LEU A 29 -25.25 7.87 0.59
N ASP A 30 -25.84 6.68 0.38
CA ASP A 30 -25.72 5.58 1.32
C ASP A 30 -24.30 5.02 1.23
N LEU A 31 -23.40 5.61 2.03
CA LEU A 31 -21.97 5.29 2.00
C LEU A 31 -21.67 3.86 2.42
N THR A 32 -22.60 3.15 3.08
CA THR A 32 -22.46 1.71 3.30
C THR A 32 -22.30 0.94 1.99
N LYS A 33 -22.87 1.45 0.89
CA LYS A 33 -22.68 0.91 -0.46
C LYS A 33 -21.40 1.37 -1.14
N VAL A 34 -20.70 2.39 -0.65
CA VAL A 34 -19.39 2.83 -1.21
C VAL A 34 -18.24 2.12 -0.48
N TYR A 35 -18.45 1.76 0.79
CA TYR A 35 -17.46 1.05 1.60
C TYR A 35 -17.14 -0.34 1.05
N LYS A 36 -18.11 -1.08 0.48
CA LYS A 36 -17.84 -2.45 0.02
C LYS A 36 -16.88 -2.48 -1.16
N GLU A 37 -17.05 -1.65 -2.18
CA GLU A 37 -16.14 -1.55 -3.32
C GLU A 37 -14.76 -1.04 -2.92
N LEU A 38 -14.69 -0.14 -1.93
CA LEU A 38 -13.42 0.30 -1.35
C LEU A 38 -12.69 -0.86 -0.67
N TYR A 39 -13.35 -1.54 0.27
CA TYR A 39 -12.75 -2.67 0.98
C TYR A 39 -12.45 -3.85 0.06
N ALA A 40 -13.23 -4.07 -1.00
CA ALA A 40 -12.94 -5.07 -2.02
C ALA A 40 -11.70 -4.71 -2.85
N SER A 41 -11.58 -3.44 -3.26
CA SER A 41 -10.37 -2.92 -3.92
C SER A 41 -9.13 -3.06 -3.04
N GLU A 42 -9.23 -2.77 -1.74
CA GLU A 42 -8.13 -2.92 -0.80
C GLU A 42 -7.80 -4.39 -0.53
N LEU A 43 -8.82 -5.25 -0.45
CA LEU A 43 -8.62 -6.68 -0.31
C LEU A 43 -7.87 -7.25 -1.51
N ALA A 44 -8.13 -6.75 -2.73
CA ALA A 44 -7.39 -7.13 -3.93
C ALA A 44 -5.90 -6.74 -3.86
N LEU A 45 -5.52 -5.70 -3.11
CA LEU A 45 -4.13 -5.32 -2.85
C LEU A 45 -3.42 -6.26 -1.87
N ASN A 46 -4.16 -7.00 -1.03
CA ASN A 46 -3.52 -7.87 -0.06
C ASN A 46 -2.68 -8.95 -0.74
N ASN A 47 -1.42 -9.05 -0.32
CA ASN A 47 -0.53 -10.12 -0.76
C ASN A 47 -1.20 -11.49 -0.66
N ASP A 48 -1.04 -12.28 -1.72
CA ASP A 48 -1.55 -13.64 -1.83
C ASP A 48 -3.08 -13.76 -1.72
N VAL A 49 -3.85 -12.68 -1.90
CA VAL A 49 -5.31 -12.75 -1.88
C VAL A 49 -5.85 -13.76 -2.90
N TYR A 50 -5.20 -13.89 -4.05
CA TYR A 50 -5.49 -14.88 -5.09
C TYR A 50 -5.40 -16.35 -4.61
N LYS A 51 -4.75 -16.63 -3.47
CA LYS A 51 -4.70 -17.98 -2.86
C LYS A 51 -5.94 -18.32 -2.04
N ASN A 52 -6.91 -17.42 -1.94
CA ASN A 52 -8.08 -17.56 -1.06
C ASN A 52 -9.38 -17.88 -1.81
N LEU A 53 -9.28 -18.43 -3.02
CA LEU A 53 -10.45 -18.95 -3.74
C LEU A 53 -11.30 -19.86 -2.83
N ASN A 54 -12.61 -19.66 -2.88
CA ASN A 54 -13.65 -20.30 -2.08
C ASN A 54 -13.70 -19.97 -0.57
N LYS A 55 -12.85 -19.07 -0.07
CA LYS A 55 -12.90 -18.65 1.34
C LYS A 55 -13.81 -17.45 1.55
N LYS A 56 -14.35 -17.34 2.76
CA LYS A 56 -14.97 -16.10 3.23
C LYS A 56 -13.92 -15.06 3.58
N VAL A 57 -14.22 -13.76 3.43
CA VAL A 57 -13.27 -12.70 3.81
C VAL A 57 -12.88 -12.77 5.29
N SER A 58 -13.80 -13.18 6.18
CA SER A 58 -13.53 -13.40 7.59
C SER A 58 -12.41 -14.44 7.85
N GLU A 59 -12.26 -15.41 6.96
CA GLU A 59 -11.27 -16.49 7.02
C GLU A 59 -9.90 -16.11 6.42
N ILE A 60 -9.84 -15.00 5.69
CA ILE A 60 -8.60 -14.50 5.10
C ILE A 60 -7.75 -13.86 6.21
N SER A 61 -6.54 -14.38 6.41
CA SER A 61 -5.64 -13.93 7.48
C SER A 61 -5.05 -12.54 7.23
N SER A 62 -4.84 -12.18 5.96
CA SER A 62 -4.35 -10.87 5.55
C SER A 62 -5.42 -9.77 5.57
N ALA A 63 -6.71 -10.12 5.63
CA ALA A 63 -7.80 -9.14 5.65
C ALA A 63 -7.79 -8.30 6.94
N SER A 64 -8.00 -6.99 6.79
CA SER A 64 -8.11 -6.03 7.90
C SER A 64 -9.38 -6.26 8.71
N ILE A 65 -9.46 -5.69 9.91
CA ILE A 65 -10.67 -5.82 10.73
C ILE A 65 -11.88 -5.17 10.06
N ASP A 66 -11.68 -4.05 9.37
CA ASP A 66 -12.75 -3.34 8.68
C ASP A 66 -13.22 -4.12 7.45
N GLN A 67 -12.30 -4.72 6.68
CA GLN A 67 -12.64 -5.65 5.61
C GLN A 67 -13.46 -6.83 6.13
N LYS A 68 -13.11 -7.38 7.31
CA LYS A 68 -13.88 -8.47 7.93
C LYS A 68 -15.23 -8.01 8.46
N ASN A 69 -15.34 -6.79 8.98
CA ASN A 69 -16.60 -6.25 9.45
C ASN A 69 -17.57 -5.95 8.31
N THR A 70 -17.06 -5.48 7.16
CA THR A 70 -17.90 -5.10 6.02
C THR A 70 -18.18 -6.25 5.06
N LEU A 71 -17.17 -7.06 4.75
CA LEU A 71 -17.24 -8.13 3.74
C LEU A 71 -17.13 -9.52 4.35
N GLY A 72 -17.19 -9.67 5.68
CA GLY A 72 -16.78 -10.90 6.39
C GLY A 72 -17.42 -12.20 5.89
N ASP A 73 -18.70 -12.15 5.51
CA ASP A 73 -19.45 -13.30 4.99
C ASP A 73 -19.40 -13.45 3.46
N TRP A 74 -18.84 -12.46 2.75
CA TRP A 74 -18.63 -12.54 1.31
C TRP A 74 -17.57 -13.58 0.99
N LYS A 75 -17.74 -14.26 -0.14
CA LYS A 75 -16.88 -15.36 -0.57
C LYS A 75 -16.07 -14.96 -1.80
N VAL A 76 -14.78 -15.31 -1.81
CA VAL A 76 -13.96 -15.21 -3.03
C VAL A 76 -14.37 -16.33 -3.99
N ILE A 77 -15.02 -15.97 -5.09
CA ILE A 77 -15.55 -16.94 -6.07
C ILE A 77 -14.67 -17.12 -7.31
N ASN A 78 -13.82 -16.14 -7.61
CA ASN A 78 -12.85 -16.25 -8.69
C ASN A 78 -11.60 -15.42 -8.38
N VAL A 79 -10.47 -15.81 -8.96
CA VAL A 79 -9.16 -15.18 -8.75
C VAL A 79 -8.36 -15.18 -10.04
N ALA A 80 -7.65 -14.09 -10.29
CA ALA A 80 -6.55 -14.00 -11.23
C ALA A 80 -5.27 -13.66 -10.47
N GLY A 81 -4.19 -14.40 -10.73
CA GLY A 81 -2.92 -14.22 -10.02
C GLY A 81 -1.91 -15.32 -10.26
N LYS A 82 -1.98 -15.98 -11.42
CA LYS A 82 -1.04 -17.03 -11.80
C LYS A 82 -0.95 -17.09 -13.32
N GLY A 83 -0.22 -16.15 -13.95
CA GLY A 83 -0.27 -16.11 -15.41
C GLY A 83 0.65 -15.18 -16.22
N ASN A 84 1.42 -14.24 -15.67
CA ASN A 84 2.61 -13.71 -16.38
C ASN A 84 3.46 -12.88 -15.41
N ILE A 85 4.66 -13.37 -15.13
CA ILE A 85 5.58 -12.82 -14.12
C ILE A 85 6.18 -11.47 -14.60
N ASP A 86 5.93 -11.10 -15.86
CA ASP A 86 6.50 -9.91 -16.48
C ASP A 86 5.64 -8.65 -16.28
N GLU A 87 4.32 -8.77 -16.06
CA GLU A 87 3.41 -7.60 -16.05
C GLU A 87 2.51 -7.47 -14.82
N GLY A 88 2.31 -8.52 -14.01
CA GLY A 88 1.78 -8.39 -12.65
C GLY A 88 0.26 -8.20 -12.49
N PHE A 89 -0.56 -8.73 -13.40
CA PHE A 89 -2.03 -8.69 -13.26
C PHE A 89 -2.53 -9.61 -12.12
N GLU A 90 -3.32 -9.05 -11.21
CA GLU A 90 -4.05 -9.78 -10.18
C GLU A 90 -5.46 -9.19 -10.02
N ALA A 91 -6.45 -10.05 -9.77
CA ALA A 91 -7.83 -9.64 -9.53
C ALA A 91 -8.57 -10.70 -8.70
N ILE A 92 -9.66 -10.31 -8.05
CA ILE A 92 -10.57 -11.20 -7.33
C ILE A 92 -12.01 -10.88 -7.68
N ALA A 93 -12.89 -11.87 -7.57
CA ALA A 93 -14.33 -11.68 -7.57
C ALA A 93 -14.90 -12.13 -6.22
N LEU A 94 -15.71 -11.26 -5.61
CA LEU A 94 -16.38 -11.51 -4.33
C LEU A 94 -17.88 -11.65 -4.57
N GLU A 95 -18.50 -12.65 -3.98
CA GLU A 95 -19.95 -12.87 -3.99
C GLU A 95 -20.52 -12.67 -2.58
N ASP A 96 -21.66 -11.99 -2.50
CA ASP A 96 -22.40 -11.80 -1.25
C ASP A 96 -23.03 -13.13 -0.76
N PRO A 97 -23.36 -13.27 0.53
CA PRO A 97 -23.90 -14.54 1.05
C PRO A 97 -25.29 -14.92 0.49
N SER A 98 -25.99 -14.00 -0.17
CA SER A 98 -27.26 -14.26 -0.86
C SER A 98 -27.12 -14.61 -2.34
N ASN A 99 -25.91 -14.56 -2.90
CA ASN A 99 -25.63 -14.75 -4.34
C ASN A 99 -26.43 -13.78 -5.24
N THR A 100 -26.69 -12.57 -4.74
CA THR A 100 -27.41 -11.50 -5.42
C THR A 100 -26.50 -10.39 -5.92
N GLU A 101 -25.26 -10.33 -5.43
CA GLU A 101 -24.31 -9.27 -5.70
C GLU A 101 -22.88 -9.83 -5.84
N VAL A 102 -22.17 -9.37 -6.86
CA VAL A 102 -20.78 -9.72 -7.16
C VAL A 102 -19.96 -8.46 -7.37
N ILE A 103 -18.80 -8.38 -6.72
CA ILE A 103 -17.81 -7.31 -6.91
C ILE A 103 -16.57 -7.89 -7.57
N ILE A 104 -16.19 -7.37 -8.73
CA ILE A 104 -14.93 -7.68 -9.40
C ILE A 104 -13.91 -6.60 -9.02
N ALA A 105 -12.87 -6.98 -8.28
CA ALA A 105 -11.85 -6.06 -7.77
C ALA A 105 -10.48 -6.35 -8.38
N TYR A 106 -9.89 -5.34 -9.03
CA TYR A 106 -8.58 -5.45 -9.67
C TYR A 106 -7.48 -4.87 -8.78
N LYS A 107 -6.34 -5.55 -8.73
CA LYS A 107 -5.16 -5.09 -7.99
C LYS A 107 -4.48 -3.93 -8.72
N GLY A 108 -4.03 -2.93 -7.96
CA GLY A 108 -3.12 -1.90 -8.47
C GLY A 108 -1.66 -2.37 -8.52
N THR A 109 -0.76 -1.59 -9.11
CA THR A 109 0.67 -1.88 -9.06
C THR A 109 1.19 -1.75 -7.63
N GLU A 110 1.66 -2.85 -7.04
CA GLU A 110 2.55 -2.81 -5.88
C GLU A 110 3.98 -2.83 -6.40
N GLY A 111 4.73 -1.76 -6.19
CA GLY A 111 6.16 -1.78 -6.47
C GLY A 111 6.81 -2.95 -5.77
N LYS A 112 7.72 -3.65 -6.48
CA LYS A 112 8.27 -4.97 -6.14
C LYS A 112 8.87 -5.14 -4.73
N ASP A 113 8.93 -4.12 -3.87
CA ASP A 113 9.57 -4.19 -2.56
C ASP A 113 8.87 -3.39 -1.42
N GLY A 114 7.59 -3.00 -1.55
CA GLY A 114 6.95 -2.13 -0.54
C GLY A 114 7.66 -0.76 -0.39
N VAL A 115 8.42 -0.42 -1.43
CA VAL A 115 9.03 0.88 -1.68
C VAL A 115 8.07 1.62 -2.59
N ASP A 116 7.26 2.51 -2.00
CA ASP A 116 6.52 3.51 -2.77
C ASP A 116 7.53 4.29 -3.66
N PRO A 117 7.22 4.49 -4.94
CA PRO A 117 8.15 4.26 -6.02
C PRO A 117 9.08 5.46 -6.19
N LEU A 118 10.38 5.19 -6.34
CA LEU A 118 11.17 6.06 -7.22
C LEU A 118 10.47 6.05 -8.60
N PRO A 119 10.59 7.11 -9.43
CA PRO A 119 9.88 7.28 -10.71
C PRO A 119 9.98 6.12 -11.74
N ARG A 120 10.67 5.03 -11.40
CA ARG A 120 10.86 3.82 -12.19
C ARG A 120 9.72 2.81 -12.19
N ASP A 121 8.92 2.69 -11.12
CA ASP A 121 7.80 1.72 -11.10
C ASP A 121 6.65 2.15 -12.05
N TRP A 122 6.51 3.46 -12.24
CA TRP A 122 5.68 4.05 -13.28
C TRP A 122 6.38 4.13 -14.64
N SER A 123 7.71 4.29 -14.69
CA SER A 123 8.45 4.28 -15.96
C SER A 123 8.54 2.91 -16.59
N ASP A 124 8.33 1.82 -15.85
CA ASP A 124 8.21 0.48 -16.44
C ASP A 124 6.78 0.24 -17.01
N ASN A 125 5.79 1.06 -16.62
CA ASN A 125 4.47 1.20 -17.28
C ASN A 125 4.51 2.05 -18.58
N TYR A 126 5.70 2.32 -19.15
CA TYR A 126 5.92 3.02 -20.44
C TYR A 126 5.24 2.37 -21.66
N LYS A 127 4.60 1.20 -21.50
CA LYS A 127 3.77 0.57 -22.53
C LYS A 127 2.35 1.13 -22.58
N SER A 128 1.97 2.03 -21.67
CA SER A 128 0.68 2.71 -21.76
C SER A 128 0.72 3.70 -22.92
N TYR A 129 -0.01 3.42 -24.00
CA TYR A 129 -0.12 4.32 -25.15
C TYR A 129 -1.58 4.57 -25.48
N GLU A 130 -1.86 5.73 -26.07
CA GLU A 130 -3.16 5.97 -26.69
C GLU A 130 -3.24 5.13 -27.97
N ASP A 131 -4.21 4.21 -28.04
CA ASP A 131 -4.55 3.55 -29.30
C ASP A 131 -5.09 4.61 -30.27
N PRO A 132 -4.47 4.82 -31.45
CA PRO A 132 -4.84 5.90 -32.35
C PRO A 132 -6.21 5.72 -33.02
N THR A 133 -6.80 4.52 -32.94
CA THR A 133 -8.10 4.18 -33.52
C THR A 133 -9.20 4.31 -32.49
N THR A 134 -8.96 3.79 -31.28
CA THR A 134 -9.96 3.80 -30.22
C THR A 134 -9.87 5.08 -29.38
N HIS A 135 -8.66 5.60 -29.14
CA HIS A 135 -8.29 6.63 -28.18
C HIS A 135 -8.39 6.19 -26.71
N LEU A 136 -8.37 4.87 -26.50
CA LEU A 136 -8.16 4.27 -25.19
C LEU A 136 -6.70 4.35 -24.81
N VAL A 137 -6.46 4.55 -23.53
CA VAL A 137 -5.16 4.28 -22.93
C VAL A 137 -5.07 2.76 -22.83
N VAL A 138 -4.14 2.15 -23.55
CA VAL A 138 -3.95 0.69 -23.58
C VAL A 138 -2.86 0.31 -22.61
N HIS A 139 -3.16 -0.58 -21.66
CA HIS A 139 -2.20 -1.18 -20.75
C HIS A 139 -1.95 -2.66 -21.12
N PRO A 140 -0.73 -3.20 -20.92
CA PRO A 140 -0.47 -4.61 -21.21
C PRO A 140 -1.37 -5.62 -20.49
N GLN A 141 -1.86 -5.25 -19.29
CA GLN A 141 -2.80 -6.06 -18.51
C GLN A 141 -4.25 -6.05 -19.05
N ASP A 142 -4.57 -5.22 -20.06
CA ASP A 142 -5.93 -5.09 -20.64
C ASP A 142 -6.41 -6.35 -21.39
N ALA A 143 -5.53 -7.30 -21.71
CA ALA A 143 -5.98 -8.56 -22.28
C ALA A 143 -6.50 -9.50 -21.19
N GLU A 144 -5.80 -9.52 -20.05
CA GLU A 144 -6.08 -10.40 -18.92
C GLU A 144 -7.29 -9.92 -18.12
N ASP A 145 -7.46 -8.60 -17.95
CA ASP A 145 -8.64 -8.02 -17.28
C ASP A 145 -9.94 -8.36 -18.04
N LYS A 146 -9.97 -8.23 -19.37
CA LYS A 146 -11.14 -8.54 -20.21
C LYS A 146 -11.51 -10.00 -20.11
N ALA A 147 -10.50 -10.88 -20.22
CA ALA A 147 -10.71 -12.33 -20.15
C ALA A 147 -11.27 -12.73 -18.77
N PHE A 148 -10.65 -12.25 -17.70
CA PHE A 148 -11.09 -12.52 -16.33
C PHE A 148 -12.51 -11.99 -16.07
N THR A 149 -12.77 -10.73 -16.44
CA THR A 149 -14.07 -10.08 -16.24
C THR A 149 -15.17 -10.81 -16.97
N LYS A 150 -14.93 -11.16 -18.23
CA LYS A 150 -15.91 -11.92 -19.03
C LYS A 150 -16.19 -13.28 -18.41
N GLN A 151 -15.14 -14.01 -17.99
CA GLN A 151 -15.31 -15.31 -17.35
C GLN A 151 -16.17 -15.20 -16.09
N VAL A 152 -15.87 -14.24 -15.19
CA VAL A 152 -16.65 -14.05 -13.97
C VAL A 152 -18.11 -13.77 -14.30
N ILE A 153 -18.38 -12.85 -15.23
CA ILE A 153 -19.75 -12.51 -15.65
C ILE A 153 -20.47 -13.75 -16.20
N ASP A 154 -19.84 -14.50 -17.12
CA ASP A 154 -20.43 -15.69 -17.72
C ASP A 154 -20.77 -16.74 -16.64
N ASP A 155 -19.86 -16.95 -15.68
CA ASP A 155 -20.04 -17.94 -14.60
C ASP A 155 -21.21 -17.55 -13.67
N VAL A 156 -21.26 -16.30 -13.19
CA VAL A 156 -22.27 -15.89 -12.21
C VAL A 156 -23.66 -15.66 -12.84
N THR A 157 -23.71 -15.20 -14.10
CA THR A 157 -24.99 -14.96 -14.79
C THR A 157 -25.64 -16.24 -15.30
N LYS A 158 -24.84 -17.30 -15.50
CA LYS A 158 -25.36 -18.64 -15.81
C LYS A 158 -26.21 -19.18 -14.67
N ASP A 159 -25.78 -18.98 -13.42
CA ASP A 159 -26.46 -19.49 -12.24
C ASP A 159 -27.51 -18.50 -11.71
N ASN A 160 -27.26 -17.19 -11.83
CA ASN A 160 -28.21 -16.13 -11.50
C ASN A 160 -28.20 -14.99 -12.54
N PRO A 161 -29.10 -15.00 -13.54
CA PRO A 161 -29.17 -13.96 -14.57
C PRO A 161 -29.48 -12.54 -14.03
N ASN A 162 -29.98 -12.42 -12.81
CA ASN A 162 -30.35 -11.15 -12.18
C ASN A 162 -29.31 -10.67 -11.16
N VAL A 163 -28.14 -11.33 -11.08
CA VAL A 163 -27.06 -10.92 -10.18
C VAL A 163 -26.61 -9.50 -10.49
N SER A 164 -26.47 -8.68 -9.44
CA SER A 164 -25.90 -7.35 -9.55
C SER A 164 -24.38 -7.46 -9.60
N ILE A 165 -23.73 -6.85 -10.58
CA ILE A 165 -22.27 -6.88 -10.74
C ILE A 165 -21.74 -5.45 -10.67
N SER A 166 -20.69 -5.21 -9.89
CA SER A 166 -19.91 -3.97 -9.91
C SER A 166 -18.41 -4.25 -10.09
N LEU A 167 -17.69 -3.27 -10.64
CA LEU A 167 -16.25 -3.34 -10.89
C LEU A 167 -15.54 -2.27 -10.04
N THR A 168 -14.41 -2.60 -9.45
CA THR A 168 -13.67 -1.68 -8.57
C THR A 168 -12.15 -1.85 -8.64
N GLY A 169 -11.42 -0.80 -8.28
CA GLY A 169 -9.97 -0.86 -8.15
C GLY A 169 -9.31 0.48 -7.79
N HIS A 170 -8.09 0.37 -7.26
CA HIS A 170 -7.26 1.51 -6.87
C HIS A 170 -6.08 1.70 -7.83
N GLY A 171 -5.72 2.95 -8.16
CA GLY A 171 -4.56 3.23 -9.01
C GLY A 171 -4.69 2.56 -10.38
N MET A 172 -3.77 1.65 -10.68
CA MET A 172 -3.82 0.82 -11.90
C MET A 172 -5.06 -0.09 -11.95
N GLY A 173 -5.51 -0.62 -10.81
CA GLY A 173 -6.71 -1.47 -10.75
C GLY A 173 -7.98 -0.71 -11.16
N GLY A 174 -8.04 0.59 -10.87
CA GLY A 174 -9.13 1.45 -11.32
C GLY A 174 -9.14 1.66 -12.84
N HIS A 175 -7.96 1.68 -13.48
CA HIS A 175 -7.85 1.74 -14.93
C HIS A 175 -8.40 0.45 -15.54
N LEU A 176 -8.02 -0.71 -15.01
CA LEU A 176 -8.51 -2.02 -15.48
C LEU A 176 -10.03 -2.12 -15.34
N ALA A 177 -10.60 -1.67 -14.22
CA ALA A 177 -12.05 -1.64 -14.04
C ALA A 177 -12.78 -0.82 -15.13
N GLN A 178 -12.22 0.33 -15.49
CA GLN A 178 -12.77 1.19 -16.56
C GLN A 178 -12.52 0.60 -17.95
N SER A 179 -11.32 0.06 -18.18
CA SER A 179 -10.92 -0.60 -19.42
C SER A 179 -11.82 -1.78 -19.73
N ALA A 180 -12.03 -2.69 -18.77
CA ALA A 180 -12.95 -3.82 -18.89
C ALA A 180 -14.37 -3.38 -19.24
N LYS A 181 -14.91 -2.36 -18.55
CA LYS A 181 -16.24 -1.81 -18.86
C LYS A 181 -16.35 -1.30 -20.29
N ILE A 182 -15.39 -0.51 -20.75
CA ILE A 182 -15.42 0.08 -22.09
C ILE A 182 -15.29 -1.02 -23.15
N ASN A 183 -14.30 -1.90 -23.00
CA ASN A 183 -13.97 -2.90 -24.00
C ASN A 183 -15.01 -4.02 -24.12
N LEU A 184 -15.71 -4.34 -23.02
CA LEU A 184 -16.79 -5.34 -23.00
C LEU A 184 -18.19 -4.69 -23.11
N ALA A 185 -18.26 -3.37 -23.30
CA ALA A 185 -19.51 -2.59 -23.39
C ALA A 185 -20.48 -2.87 -22.22
N LEU A 186 -19.96 -2.94 -20.99
CA LEU A 186 -20.73 -3.30 -19.80
C LEU A 186 -21.59 -2.14 -19.30
N SER A 187 -22.80 -2.43 -18.86
CA SER A 187 -23.70 -1.47 -18.18
C SER A 187 -23.49 -1.40 -16.67
N TYR A 188 -22.66 -2.27 -16.12
CA TYR A 188 -22.40 -2.43 -14.69
C TYR A 188 -21.78 -1.17 -14.06
N PRO A 189 -22.10 -0.88 -12.77
CA PRO A 189 -21.42 0.15 -12.03
C PRO A 189 -19.91 -0.07 -11.95
N VAL A 190 -19.15 1.02 -12.07
CA VAL A 190 -17.71 1.04 -11.82
C VAL A 190 -17.44 2.07 -10.74
N VAL A 191 -16.74 1.66 -9.68
CA VAL A 191 -16.32 2.55 -8.60
C VAL A 191 -14.80 2.48 -8.49
N THR A 192 -14.11 3.58 -8.75
CA THR A 192 -12.64 3.60 -8.73
C THR A 192 -12.10 4.58 -7.72
N PHE A 193 -10.85 4.36 -7.34
CA PHE A 193 -10.19 5.12 -6.29
C PHE A 193 -8.78 5.51 -6.74
N ASN A 194 -8.51 6.82 -6.83
CA ASN A 194 -7.25 7.38 -7.34
C ASN A 194 -6.77 6.69 -8.61
N SER A 195 -7.71 6.44 -9.52
CA SER A 195 -7.48 5.61 -10.70
C SER A 195 -6.63 6.29 -11.75
N MET A 196 -5.78 5.52 -12.43
CA MET A 196 -5.21 5.96 -13.71
C MET A 196 -6.34 6.11 -14.75
N GLY A 197 -6.22 7.10 -15.62
CA GLY A 197 -7.19 7.37 -16.69
C GLY A 197 -7.23 6.24 -17.71
N ALA A 198 -8.41 5.97 -18.28
CA ALA A 198 -8.62 4.92 -19.29
C ALA A 198 -8.74 5.49 -20.72
N VAL A 199 -8.87 6.81 -20.86
CA VAL A 199 -9.13 7.47 -22.14
C VAL A 199 -8.25 8.71 -22.26
N ALA A 200 -7.82 9.04 -23.47
CA ALA A 200 -7.18 10.32 -23.75
C ALA A 200 -8.16 11.49 -23.57
N THR A 201 -7.70 12.58 -22.93
CA THR A 201 -8.54 13.73 -22.52
C THR A 201 -9.37 14.29 -23.67
N ALA A 202 -8.77 14.41 -24.86
CA ALA A 202 -9.42 14.96 -26.04
C ALA A 202 -10.62 14.13 -26.54
N TYR A 203 -10.74 12.87 -26.10
CA TYR A 203 -11.74 11.92 -26.59
C TYR A 203 -12.71 11.45 -25.50
N LYS A 204 -12.70 12.10 -24.33
CA LYS A 204 -13.57 11.75 -23.21
C LYS A 204 -15.04 11.61 -23.64
N ASP A 205 -15.55 12.55 -24.44
CA ASP A 205 -16.95 12.59 -24.87
C ASP A 205 -17.34 11.44 -25.83
N LYS A 206 -16.38 10.73 -26.42
CA LYS A 206 -16.66 9.50 -27.20
C LYS A 206 -17.18 8.36 -26.31
N TYR A 207 -16.92 8.44 -25.01
CA TYR A 207 -17.20 7.36 -24.05
C TYR A 207 -18.32 7.71 -23.07
N LEU A 208 -19.24 8.62 -23.44
CA LEU A 208 -20.36 9.06 -22.60
C LEU A 208 -21.20 7.90 -22.06
N ASP A 209 -21.41 6.84 -22.84
CA ASP A 209 -22.15 5.66 -22.36
C ASP A 209 -21.38 4.91 -21.27
N ALA A 210 -20.05 4.77 -21.41
CA ALA A 210 -19.20 4.21 -20.37
C ALA A 210 -19.11 5.11 -19.11
N MET A 211 -19.46 6.39 -19.23
CA MET A 211 -19.55 7.30 -18.07
C MET A 211 -20.77 7.02 -17.20
N LYS A 212 -21.83 6.41 -17.73
CA LYS A 212 -23.03 6.09 -16.95
C LYS A 212 -22.68 5.08 -15.86
N ASN A 213 -23.14 5.32 -14.63
CA ASN A 213 -22.88 4.47 -13.47
C ASN A 213 -21.39 4.29 -13.14
N THR A 214 -20.51 5.20 -13.57
CA THR A 214 -19.09 5.17 -13.22
C THR A 214 -18.78 6.33 -12.28
N THR A 215 -18.22 6.03 -11.10
CA THR A 215 -17.82 7.01 -10.08
C THR A 215 -16.34 6.85 -9.77
N ASN A 216 -15.58 7.92 -9.85
CA ASN A 216 -14.16 7.93 -9.52
C ASN A 216 -13.94 8.85 -8.31
N TYR A 217 -13.48 8.28 -7.20
CA TYR A 217 -13.04 9.06 -6.06
C TYR A 217 -11.58 9.45 -6.27
N ILE A 218 -11.31 10.74 -6.33
CA ILE A 218 -9.99 11.30 -6.63
C ILE A 218 -9.55 12.13 -5.44
N ILE A 219 -8.51 11.67 -4.75
CA ILE A 219 -7.82 12.43 -3.72
C ILE A 219 -6.93 13.46 -4.42
N THR A 220 -7.24 14.73 -4.24
CA THR A 220 -6.50 15.81 -4.89
C THR A 220 -5.08 15.88 -4.35
N GLY A 221 -4.10 15.95 -5.25
CA GLY A 221 -2.68 16.06 -4.88
C GLY A 221 -1.96 14.72 -4.77
N GLU A 222 -2.65 13.58 -4.96
CA GLU A 222 -1.97 12.31 -5.16
C GLU A 222 -1.26 12.21 -6.51
N ASP A 223 -0.20 11.39 -6.53
CA ASP A 223 0.67 11.20 -7.69
C ASP A 223 -0.09 10.75 -8.95
N VAL A 224 -1.10 9.89 -8.80
CA VAL A 224 -1.90 9.39 -9.94
C VAL A 224 -2.72 10.51 -10.60
N ASP A 225 -3.31 11.43 -9.82
CA ASP A 225 -4.03 12.60 -10.37
C ASP A 225 -3.08 13.54 -11.11
N GLY A 226 -1.88 13.77 -10.55
CA GLY A 226 -0.82 14.53 -11.22
C GLY A 226 -0.38 13.92 -12.54
N LYS A 227 -0.22 12.59 -12.58
CA LYS A 227 0.16 11.83 -13.78
C LYS A 227 -0.91 11.82 -14.85
N ASN A 228 -2.17 11.61 -14.49
CA ASN A 228 -3.28 11.71 -15.45
C ASN A 228 -3.25 13.07 -16.19
N LYS A 229 -3.06 14.16 -15.45
CA LYS A 229 -2.91 15.51 -16.03
C LYS A 229 -1.66 15.63 -16.93
N MET A 230 -0.52 15.11 -16.48
CA MET A 230 0.74 15.18 -17.22
C MET A 230 0.69 14.44 -18.56
N TYR A 231 0.05 13.28 -18.60
CA TYR A 231 -0.02 12.41 -19.78
C TYR A 231 -1.31 12.61 -20.60
N GLY A 232 -2.15 13.58 -20.24
CA GLY A 232 -3.40 13.84 -20.94
C GLY A 232 -4.39 12.68 -20.87
N MET A 233 -4.40 11.92 -19.78
CA MET A 233 -5.31 10.80 -19.55
C MET A 233 -6.43 11.21 -18.58
N VAL A 234 -7.63 10.65 -18.77
CA VAL A 234 -8.78 10.92 -17.90
C VAL A 234 -9.53 9.64 -17.57
N ASN A 235 -10.11 9.63 -16.36
CA ASN A 235 -11.13 8.67 -16.00
C ASN A 235 -12.45 9.00 -16.74
N VAL A 236 -13.20 7.98 -17.11
CA VAL A 236 -14.57 8.11 -17.60
C VAL A 236 -15.53 8.12 -16.41
N GLY A 237 -16.65 8.85 -16.51
CA GLY A 237 -17.63 8.91 -15.42
C GLY A 237 -17.58 10.19 -14.59
N ASN A 238 -18.27 10.12 -13.45
CA ASN A 238 -18.38 11.20 -12.48
C ASN A 238 -17.17 11.19 -11.54
N ASN A 239 -16.48 12.33 -11.43
CA ASN A 239 -15.33 12.47 -10.53
C ASN A 239 -15.77 13.14 -9.23
N VAL A 240 -15.54 12.46 -8.11
CA VAL A 240 -15.72 12.97 -6.75
C VAL A 240 -14.35 13.34 -6.21
N TYR A 241 -14.06 14.63 -6.17
CA TYR A 241 -12.77 15.13 -5.68
C TYR A 241 -12.80 15.28 -4.15
N VAL A 242 -11.79 14.69 -3.50
CA VAL A 242 -11.64 14.68 -2.05
C VAL A 242 -10.35 15.40 -1.70
N ASP A 243 -10.49 16.52 -0.98
CA ASP A 243 -9.37 17.38 -0.59
C ASP A 243 -8.78 16.92 0.74
N VAL A 244 -7.54 16.42 0.69
CA VAL A 244 -6.77 15.99 1.87
C VAL A 244 -6.39 17.12 2.81
N THR A 245 -6.21 18.33 2.28
CA THR A 245 -5.79 19.49 3.07
C THR A 245 -6.95 20.15 3.78
N SER A 246 -8.18 19.91 3.33
CA SER A 246 -9.39 20.50 3.90
C SER A 246 -10.61 19.60 3.65
N PRO A 247 -10.67 18.42 4.32
CA PRO A 247 -11.79 17.51 4.16
C PRO A 247 -13.09 18.17 4.61
N LYS A 248 -14.10 18.18 3.74
CA LYS A 248 -15.31 19.00 3.89
C LYS A 248 -16.37 18.29 4.74
N SER A 249 -16.22 17.00 4.96
CA SER A 249 -17.22 16.15 5.60
C SER A 249 -16.58 15.07 6.49
N SER A 250 -17.36 14.43 7.36
CA SER A 250 -16.91 13.24 8.12
C SER A 250 -16.61 12.06 7.19
N GLU A 251 -17.33 12.04 6.07
CA GLU A 251 -17.27 11.05 5.02
C GLU A 251 -15.94 11.17 4.26
N ASP A 252 -15.53 12.39 3.88
CA ASP A 252 -14.22 12.69 3.29
C ASP A 252 -13.11 12.24 4.23
N LYS A 253 -13.24 12.54 5.54
CA LYS A 253 -12.25 12.14 6.55
C LYS A 253 -12.13 10.63 6.66
N SER A 254 -13.24 9.91 6.64
CA SER A 254 -13.27 8.45 6.69
C SER A 254 -12.63 7.86 5.45
N LEU A 255 -13.01 8.36 4.26
CA LEU A 255 -12.49 7.92 2.98
C LEU A 255 -10.97 8.15 2.89
N ILE A 256 -10.51 9.36 3.21
CA ILE A 256 -9.07 9.71 3.30
C ILE A 256 -8.36 8.78 4.30
N SER A 257 -8.93 8.59 5.49
CA SER A 257 -8.34 7.74 6.52
C SER A 257 -8.20 6.30 6.03
N THR A 258 -9.22 5.73 5.38
CA THR A 258 -9.19 4.38 4.84
C THR A 258 -8.13 4.25 3.73
N PHE A 259 -8.09 5.20 2.77
CA PHE A 259 -7.06 5.24 1.72
C PHE A 259 -5.63 5.25 2.25
N TYR A 260 -5.33 6.14 3.20
CA TYR A 260 -3.98 6.25 3.72
C TYR A 260 -3.63 5.13 4.71
N GLN A 261 -4.62 4.49 5.35
CA GLN A 261 -4.39 3.34 6.21
C GLN A 261 -3.96 2.09 5.43
N THR A 262 -4.42 1.92 4.18
CA THR A 262 -4.15 0.73 3.37
C THR A 262 -2.90 0.79 2.50
N LEU A 263 -2.31 1.98 2.29
CA LEU A 263 -1.08 2.16 1.51
C LEU A 263 0.24 2.12 2.32
N SER A 264 0.24 1.60 3.55
CA SER A 264 1.39 1.54 4.50
C SER A 264 1.65 2.83 5.29
N THR A 265 0.96 2.98 6.42
CA THR A 265 1.09 4.17 7.29
C THR A 265 2.42 4.30 8.01
N TYR A 266 3.13 3.21 8.35
CA TYR A 266 4.28 3.27 9.26
C TYR A 266 5.59 2.92 8.56
N LYS A 267 6.40 3.94 8.27
CA LYS A 267 7.74 3.78 7.70
C LYS A 267 8.78 3.77 8.81
N VAL A 268 9.58 2.72 8.90
CA VAL A 268 10.72 2.64 9.82
C VAL A 268 11.97 3.14 9.11
N TYR A 269 12.60 4.13 9.71
CA TYR A 269 13.91 4.64 9.33
C TYR A 269 14.94 4.19 10.36
N ALA A 270 16.16 3.89 9.93
CA ALA A 270 17.30 3.61 10.79
C ALA A 270 18.46 4.51 10.38
N ASN A 271 19.01 5.27 11.32
CA ASN A 271 20.03 6.29 11.04
C ASN A 271 19.60 7.27 9.93
N GLY A 272 18.33 7.67 9.92
CA GLY A 272 17.76 8.60 8.93
C GLY A 272 17.58 8.01 7.53
N LYS A 273 17.82 6.71 7.32
CA LYS A 273 17.55 6.01 6.06
C LYS A 273 16.32 5.15 6.18
N PHE A 274 15.45 5.20 5.19
CA PHE A 274 14.31 4.29 5.11
C PHE A 274 14.78 2.83 5.09
N VAL A 275 14.09 1.97 5.82
CA VAL A 275 14.42 0.54 5.93
C VAL A 275 13.25 -0.34 5.49
N LYS A 276 12.05 -0.09 6.05
CA LYS A 276 10.89 -0.96 5.82
C LYS A 276 9.57 -0.27 6.18
N SER A 277 8.50 -0.65 5.48
CA SER A 277 7.12 -0.21 5.73
C SER A 277 6.30 -1.30 6.44
N PHE A 278 5.29 -0.87 7.21
CA PHE A 278 4.37 -1.75 7.92
C PHE A 278 2.95 -1.18 7.91
N GLY A 279 1.95 -2.05 7.77
CA GLY A 279 0.53 -1.67 7.91
C GLY A 279 0.08 -1.48 9.38
N LYS A 280 0.84 -1.98 10.37
CA LYS A 280 0.50 -1.87 11.79
C LYS A 280 1.64 -1.24 12.59
N PHE A 281 1.31 -0.28 13.46
CA PHE A 281 2.28 0.39 14.32
C PHE A 281 3.05 -0.57 15.22
N ASN A 282 2.38 -1.58 15.78
CA ASN A 282 3.02 -2.54 16.69
C ASN A 282 4.07 -3.40 15.98
N ASP A 283 3.83 -3.75 14.71
CA ASP A 283 4.80 -4.50 13.91
C ASP A 283 6.00 -3.61 13.54
N ALA A 284 5.73 -2.36 13.14
CA ALA A 284 6.78 -1.35 12.93
C ALA A 284 7.62 -1.15 14.18
N LYS A 285 6.98 -1.02 15.35
CA LYS A 285 7.64 -0.83 16.64
C LYS A 285 8.46 -2.04 17.05
N LYS A 286 7.94 -3.25 16.88
CA LYS A 286 8.68 -4.50 17.13
C LYS A 286 9.93 -4.57 16.26
N TYR A 287 9.81 -4.26 14.97
CA TYR A 287 10.96 -4.22 14.06
C TYR A 287 11.96 -3.11 14.41
N ALA A 288 11.46 -1.92 14.72
CA ALA A 288 12.27 -0.77 15.06
C ALA A 288 13.07 -0.98 16.35
N LEU A 289 12.52 -1.71 17.34
CA LEU A 289 13.21 -2.09 18.58
C LEU A 289 14.36 -3.07 18.39
N SER A 290 14.34 -3.87 17.33
CA SER A 290 15.45 -4.77 16.94
C SER A 290 16.57 -4.05 16.18
N ASN A 291 16.47 -2.75 16.00
CA ASN A 291 17.42 -1.92 15.26
C ASN A 291 17.85 -0.71 16.10
N VAL A 292 19.08 -0.23 15.89
CA VAL A 292 19.61 0.95 16.59
C VAL A 292 19.22 2.25 15.88
N LYS A 293 18.91 3.29 16.66
CA LYS A 293 18.61 4.65 16.17
C LYS A 293 17.53 4.65 15.09
N THR A 294 16.41 4.03 15.41
CA THR A 294 15.25 3.97 14.54
C THR A 294 14.22 5.03 14.86
N ASP A 295 13.47 5.44 13.86
CA ASP A 295 12.28 6.27 13.99
C ASP A 295 11.17 5.69 13.13
N ILE A 296 9.94 5.83 13.62
CA ILE A 296 8.74 5.47 12.88
C ILE A 296 8.09 6.78 12.46
N GLN A 297 7.91 6.93 11.16
CA GLN A 297 7.23 8.05 10.56
C GLN A 297 5.87 7.59 10.06
N LEU A 298 4.86 8.40 10.37
CA LEU A 298 3.52 8.27 9.84
C LEU A 298 3.39 9.21 8.65
N VAL A 299 3.02 8.66 7.50
CA VAL A 299 2.61 9.48 6.34
C VAL A 299 1.35 10.24 6.74
N GLN A 300 1.43 11.57 6.74
CA GLN A 300 0.28 12.44 7.00
C GLN A 300 -0.53 12.62 5.71
N PRO A 301 -1.80 13.06 5.81
CA PRO A 301 -2.63 13.37 4.64
C PRO A 301 -2.05 14.43 3.70
N ASP A 302 -1.19 15.32 4.20
CA ASP A 302 -0.48 16.33 3.41
C ASP A 302 0.84 15.81 2.79
N PHE A 303 1.05 14.48 2.81
CA PHE A 303 2.28 13.79 2.41
C PHE A 303 3.53 14.19 3.19
N SER A 304 3.38 14.98 4.27
CA SER A 304 4.46 15.21 5.20
C SER A 304 4.70 13.95 6.04
N TYR A 305 5.94 13.80 6.49
CA TYR A 305 6.31 12.71 7.37
C TYR A 305 6.35 13.21 8.80
N LYS A 306 5.46 12.68 9.63
CA LYS A 306 5.48 12.97 11.06
C LYS A 306 6.17 11.84 11.80
N SER A 307 7.30 12.12 12.44
CA SER A 307 7.89 11.17 13.38
C SER A 307 6.94 10.99 14.56
N ILE A 308 6.33 9.82 14.65
CA ILE A 308 5.36 9.48 15.72
C ILE A 308 6.00 8.64 16.82
N TRP A 309 7.17 8.07 16.55
CA TRP A 309 7.93 7.32 17.54
C TRP A 309 9.42 7.35 17.20
N LYS A 310 10.26 7.43 18.23
CA LYS A 310 11.71 7.35 18.11
C LYS A 310 12.24 6.33 19.09
N ASN A 311 13.18 5.51 18.64
CA ASN A 311 13.93 4.63 19.51
C ASN A 311 14.97 5.45 20.27
N THR A 312 14.61 5.89 21.47
CA THR A 312 15.50 6.59 22.40
C THR A 312 16.22 5.64 23.35
N ASN A 313 16.20 4.32 23.05
CA ASN A 313 16.82 3.33 23.91
C ASN A 313 18.33 3.56 23.99
N GLN A 314 18.86 3.49 25.21
CA GLN A 314 20.28 3.70 25.48
C GLN A 314 21.07 2.38 25.38
N TYR A 315 20.43 1.23 25.56
CA TYR A 315 21.11 -0.05 25.64
C TYR A 315 20.63 -1.01 24.55
N ALA A 316 21.54 -1.79 23.98
CA ALA A 316 21.21 -2.84 23.02
C ALA A 316 21.77 -4.18 23.49
N VAL A 317 20.96 -5.23 23.41
CA VAL A 317 21.40 -6.60 23.68
C VAL A 317 21.75 -7.27 22.37
N TYR A 318 22.99 -7.73 22.27
CA TYR A 318 23.51 -8.48 21.14
C TYR A 318 23.69 -9.95 21.50
N TYR A 319 23.51 -10.81 20.50
CA TYR A 319 24.10 -12.13 20.46
C TYR A 319 25.02 -12.18 19.25
N HIS A 320 26.32 -12.29 19.50
CA HIS A 320 27.36 -12.02 18.52
C HIS A 320 27.23 -10.62 17.87
N GLN A 321 26.97 -10.57 16.55
CA GLN A 321 26.76 -9.35 15.78
C GLN A 321 25.27 -9.00 15.62
N LEU A 322 24.36 -9.91 15.98
CA LEU A 322 22.93 -9.70 15.82
C LEU A 322 22.37 -8.92 17.01
N ILE A 323 21.71 -7.81 16.74
CA ILE A 323 20.89 -7.10 17.74
C ILE A 323 19.65 -7.96 17.99
N LEU A 324 19.42 -8.33 19.24
CA LEU A 324 18.20 -9.02 19.65
C LEU A 324 17.11 -8.03 20.03
N ASN A 325 17.46 -7.02 20.83
CA ASN A 325 16.52 -6.02 21.33
C ASN A 325 17.26 -4.77 21.85
N THR A 326 16.52 -3.68 22.06
CA THR A 326 17.00 -2.43 22.68
C THR A 326 16.16 -2.06 23.90
N PHE A 327 16.77 -1.34 24.86
CA PHE A 327 16.19 -1.01 26.16
C PHE A 327 16.53 0.42 26.56
N SER A 328 15.60 1.11 27.22
CA SER A 328 15.81 2.44 27.78
C SER A 328 16.73 2.41 29.00
N ASP A 329 16.73 1.33 29.78
CA ASP A 329 17.48 1.20 31.02
C ASP A 329 18.42 -0.01 31.06
N LEU A 330 19.50 0.13 31.85
CA LEU A 330 20.53 -0.90 31.98
C LEU A 330 20.01 -2.14 32.72
N SER A 331 19.10 -1.98 33.68
CA SER A 331 18.62 -3.08 34.52
C SER A 331 17.84 -4.10 33.69
N SER A 332 16.83 -3.65 32.94
CA SER A 332 16.02 -4.48 32.05
C SER A 332 16.86 -5.16 30.98
N SER A 333 17.83 -4.43 30.39
CA SER A 333 18.73 -5.01 29.39
C SER A 333 19.60 -6.14 29.95
N LYS A 334 20.08 -6.01 31.20
CA LYS A 334 20.83 -7.05 31.91
C LYS A 334 19.98 -8.27 32.20
N VAL A 335 18.74 -8.07 32.67
CA VAL A 335 17.78 -9.17 32.90
C VAL A 335 17.57 -9.96 31.61
N PHE A 336 17.29 -9.28 30.50
CA PHE A 336 17.11 -9.92 29.19
C PHE A 336 18.38 -10.64 28.69
N ALA A 337 19.54 -10.01 28.85
CA ALA A 337 20.82 -10.60 28.46
C ALA A 337 21.18 -11.81 29.34
N ASN A 338 20.76 -11.85 30.60
CA ASN A 338 21.04 -12.96 31.52
C ASN A 338 20.30 -14.26 31.15
N GLY A 339 19.25 -14.19 30.32
CA GLY A 339 18.48 -15.35 29.87
C GLY A 339 19.25 -16.33 28.98
N GLN A 340 20.39 -15.92 28.39
CA GLN A 340 21.23 -16.80 27.58
C GLN A 340 22.69 -16.36 27.65
N ALA A 341 23.60 -17.32 27.87
CA ALA A 341 25.03 -17.05 27.79
C ALA A 341 25.46 -16.66 26.36
N GLY A 342 26.50 -15.84 26.24
CA GLY A 342 26.95 -15.25 24.98
C GLY A 342 26.26 -13.92 24.63
N ARG A 343 25.24 -13.50 25.39
CA ARG A 343 24.62 -12.17 25.20
C ARG A 343 25.42 -11.06 25.87
N ARG A 344 25.50 -9.91 25.21
CA ARG A 344 26.14 -8.69 25.74
C ARG A 344 25.22 -7.49 25.65
N VAL A 345 25.37 -6.57 26.61
CA VAL A 345 24.71 -5.26 26.59
C VAL A 345 25.73 -4.22 26.17
N VAL A 346 25.41 -3.46 25.13
CA VAL A 346 26.17 -2.29 24.67
C VAL A 346 25.42 -1.04 25.08
N ASP A 347 26.11 -0.08 25.69
CA ASP A 347 25.62 1.30 25.82
C ASP A 347 25.80 2.00 24.47
N LEU A 348 24.68 2.32 23.82
CA LEU A 348 24.62 2.92 22.49
C LEU A 348 25.16 4.36 22.45
N LYS A 349 25.24 5.05 23.61
CA LYS A 349 25.85 6.37 23.70
C LYS A 349 27.37 6.30 23.64
N THR A 350 27.96 5.36 24.36
CA THR A 350 29.43 5.25 24.49
C THR A 350 30.05 4.20 23.56
N GLY A 351 29.22 3.32 22.98
CA GLY A 351 29.65 2.16 22.20
C GLY A 351 30.29 1.05 23.04
N LYS A 352 30.27 1.16 24.38
CA LYS A 352 30.98 0.24 25.28
C LYS A 352 30.09 -0.92 25.71
N ASN A 353 30.70 -2.10 25.85
CA ASN A 353 30.05 -3.24 26.51
C ASN A 353 29.95 -2.95 28.01
N VAL A 354 28.73 -2.86 28.52
CA VAL A 354 28.44 -2.58 29.94
C VAL A 354 27.98 -3.81 30.71
N TYR A 355 27.71 -4.90 30.00
CA TYR A 355 27.43 -6.22 30.58
C TYR A 355 27.73 -7.31 29.56
N PHE A 356 28.17 -8.47 30.05
CA PHE A 356 28.42 -9.65 29.24
C PHE A 356 28.05 -10.89 30.04
N LYS A 357 27.09 -11.68 29.56
CA LYS A 357 26.75 -12.97 30.18
C LYS A 357 27.68 -14.05 29.63
N THR A 358 28.59 -14.54 30.46
CA THR A 358 29.46 -15.68 30.13
C THR A 358 28.92 -16.97 30.74
N SER A 359 29.44 -18.10 30.27
CA SER A 359 29.34 -19.40 30.95
C SER A 359 30.65 -20.15 30.74
N VAL A 360 30.87 -21.22 31.52
CA VAL A 360 32.07 -22.08 31.38
C VAL A 360 32.17 -22.77 30.02
N ALA A 361 31.08 -22.83 29.24
CA ALA A 361 31.09 -23.36 27.89
C ALA A 361 31.81 -22.44 26.88
N TYR A 362 31.84 -21.14 27.15
CA TYR A 362 32.50 -20.15 26.28
C TYR A 362 33.98 -20.02 26.66
N ARG A 363 34.82 -20.74 25.92
CA ARG A 363 36.25 -20.84 26.20
C ARG A 363 37.07 -19.71 25.59
N TYR A 364 36.61 -19.06 24.53
CA TYR A 364 37.43 -18.11 23.77
C TYR A 364 36.77 -16.73 23.70
N GLY A 365 37.44 -15.70 24.21
CA GLY A 365 36.98 -14.32 24.12
C GLY A 365 37.73 -13.54 23.05
N VAL A 366 37.01 -12.71 22.29
CA VAL A 366 37.61 -11.73 21.36
C VAL A 366 37.61 -10.36 22.02
N TYR A 367 38.74 -9.66 21.96
CA TYR A 367 38.94 -8.36 22.60
C TYR A 367 39.50 -7.33 21.63
N VAL A 368 39.20 -6.05 21.82
CA VAL A 368 39.91 -4.91 21.23
C VAL A 368 40.44 -4.04 22.37
N GLY A 369 41.77 -3.98 22.50
CA GLY A 369 42.40 -3.39 23.68
C GLY A 369 42.00 -4.12 24.97
N LYS A 370 41.33 -3.42 25.89
CA LYS A 370 40.81 -4.00 27.14
C LYS A 370 39.35 -4.47 27.03
N ASP A 371 38.65 -4.11 25.96
CA ASP A 371 37.23 -4.35 25.83
C ASP A 371 36.96 -5.72 25.21
N LYS A 372 36.23 -6.58 25.93
CA LYS A 372 35.76 -7.88 25.43
C LYS A 372 34.64 -7.64 24.43
N LEU A 373 34.84 -7.95 23.15
CA LEU A 373 33.86 -7.80 22.08
C LEU A 373 32.84 -8.93 22.04
N ASP A 374 33.29 -10.19 22.17
CA ASP A 374 32.43 -11.37 21.98
C ASP A 374 33.06 -12.63 22.61
N VAL A 375 32.30 -13.72 22.72
CA VAL A 375 32.78 -15.02 23.23
C VAL A 375 32.31 -16.19 22.36
N PHE A 376 33.12 -17.24 22.31
CA PHE A 376 32.94 -18.40 21.46
C PHE A 376 33.29 -19.69 22.19
N ILE A 377 32.63 -20.77 21.78
CA ILE A 377 32.94 -22.13 22.25
C ILE A 377 34.16 -22.66 21.48
N SER A 378 34.29 -22.32 20.20
CA SER A 378 35.35 -22.79 19.31
C SER A 378 36.41 -21.71 19.06
N THR A 379 37.68 -22.14 18.95
CA THR A 379 38.80 -21.25 18.63
C THR A 379 38.68 -20.73 17.19
N THR A 380 38.20 -21.58 16.28
CA THR A 380 38.03 -21.28 14.86
C THR A 380 37.09 -20.11 14.65
N ASP A 381 35.92 -20.11 15.31
CA ASP A 381 34.93 -19.04 15.16
C ASP A 381 35.44 -17.74 15.80
N ALA A 382 36.11 -17.84 16.96
CA ALA A 382 36.72 -16.69 17.61
C ALA A 382 37.76 -15.99 16.71
N ILE A 383 38.63 -16.77 16.07
CA ILE A 383 39.64 -16.26 15.14
C ILE A 383 38.98 -15.68 13.89
N ALA A 384 37.97 -16.36 13.32
CA ALA A 384 37.23 -15.86 12.16
C ALA A 384 36.56 -14.51 12.46
N PHE A 385 35.97 -14.35 13.64
CA PHE A 385 35.41 -13.08 14.10
C PHE A 385 36.50 -12.03 14.34
N ALA A 386 37.60 -12.39 15.00
CA ALA A 386 38.71 -11.47 15.28
C ALA A 386 39.34 -10.92 13.99
N LYS A 387 39.47 -11.73 12.92
CA LYS A 387 39.98 -11.27 11.61
C LYS A 387 39.11 -10.18 10.96
N LYS A 388 37.81 -10.14 11.28
CA LYS A 388 36.89 -9.09 10.79
C LYS A 388 37.02 -7.77 11.56
N ASN A 389 37.73 -7.76 12.69
CA ASN A 389 37.83 -6.62 13.59
C ASN A 389 39.30 -6.21 13.74
N LYS A 390 39.65 -5.00 13.29
CA LYS A 390 41.03 -4.50 13.37
C LYS A 390 41.49 -4.47 14.83
N ASN A 391 42.76 -4.85 15.06
CA ASN A 391 43.41 -4.86 16.37
C ASN A 391 42.73 -5.78 17.41
N SER A 392 41.99 -6.80 16.94
CA SER A 392 41.40 -7.79 17.83
C SER A 392 42.39 -8.86 18.27
N VAL A 393 42.25 -9.32 19.52
CA VAL A 393 42.96 -10.47 20.06
C VAL A 393 41.97 -11.55 20.52
N VAL A 394 42.31 -12.81 20.31
CA VAL A 394 41.57 -13.95 20.86
C VAL A 394 42.32 -14.45 22.09
N LYS A 395 41.64 -14.61 23.22
CA LYS A 395 42.19 -15.21 24.44
C LYS A 395 41.42 -16.48 24.81
N ASP A 396 42.15 -17.50 25.27
CA ASP A 396 41.53 -18.61 25.99
C ASP A 396 41.17 -18.11 27.40
N GLU A 397 39.88 -18.01 27.69
CA GLU A 397 39.35 -17.51 28.98
C GLU A 397 39.75 -18.41 30.15
N LYS A 398 40.05 -19.70 29.91
CA LYS A 398 40.47 -20.64 30.95
C LYS A 398 41.95 -20.47 31.30
N THR A 399 42.80 -20.22 30.31
CA THR A 399 44.26 -20.17 30.50
C THR A 399 44.84 -18.76 30.47
N GLY A 400 44.06 -17.76 30.06
CA GLY A 400 44.51 -16.38 29.81
C GLY A 400 45.42 -16.21 28.60
N LYS A 401 45.78 -17.29 27.89
CA LYS A 401 46.72 -17.26 26.77
C LYS A 401 46.10 -16.56 25.56
N VAL A 402 46.86 -15.67 24.92
CA VAL A 402 46.52 -15.09 23.62
C VAL A 402 46.73 -16.14 22.54
N ILE A 403 45.68 -16.45 21.80
CA ILE A 403 45.69 -17.43 20.70
C ILE A 403 45.76 -16.73 19.34
N TYR A 404 45.32 -15.48 19.25
CA TYR A 404 45.42 -14.67 18.03
C TYR A 404 45.66 -13.19 18.39
N PRO A 405 46.52 -12.46 17.65
CA PRO A 405 47.42 -12.99 16.62
C PRO A 405 48.45 -13.93 17.27
N THR A 406 48.78 -15.03 16.59
CA THR A 406 49.87 -15.89 17.04
C THR A 406 51.14 -15.05 17.01
N LYS A 407 51.79 -14.86 18.17
CA LYS A 407 53.17 -14.36 18.18
C LYS A 407 53.98 -15.37 17.39
N LYS A 408 54.63 -14.93 16.31
CA LYS A 408 55.64 -15.73 15.63
C LYS A 408 56.76 -16.07 16.59
#